data_AF-A0A955SYJ7-F1
#
_entry.id   AF-A0A955SYJ7-F1
#
_cell.length_a   1.000
_cell.length_b   1.000
_cell.length_c   1.000
_cell.angle_alpha   90.00
_cell.angle_beta   90.00
_cell.angle_gamma   90.00
#
_symmetry.space_group_name_H-M   'P 1'
#
loop_
_entity.id
_entity.type
_entity.pdbx_description
1 polymer ?
#
loop_
_entity_poly.entity_id
_entity_poly.type
_entity_poly.pdbx_seq_one_letter_code
_entity_poly.pdbx_strand_id
1 'polypeptide(L)'
;DTGVDAVIILLSALPDPTTLVDQVLELTEKVGGPLGLYECPVPEHRILDAEQVRSIAKTGEFVFMKETSRTVPTYTEKMRAAEGTPMKVFQANLRCSPGSLANGSPGVCGIFSNFCPEWTAKLCEIGAEPSEEREALFQSLVAFHDVAVKHGYPTSGKYYLTKRGLKIKPVSRTHHTRPFSESDREFIDTFLENADYSPSSITEEKLAGLLNSLGTAPIFD
;
A
#
# COMPACT_ATOMS: atom_id res chain seq x y z
N ASP A 1 -17.59 18.30 -12.85
CA ASP A 1 -17.29 18.13 -11.42
C ASP A 1 -17.94 16.83 -10.95
N THR A 2 -17.16 15.96 -10.30
CA THR A 2 -17.58 14.63 -9.79
C THR A 2 -17.77 14.61 -8.27
N GLY A 3 -17.49 15.70 -7.56
CA GLY A 3 -17.64 15.79 -6.10
C GLY A 3 -16.60 15.03 -5.28
N VAL A 4 -15.38 14.85 -5.82
CA VAL A 4 -14.28 14.18 -5.11
C VAL A 4 -13.62 15.13 -4.10
N ASP A 5 -13.20 14.61 -2.95
CA ASP A 5 -12.53 15.41 -1.93
C ASP A 5 -11.11 15.84 -2.31
N ALA A 6 -10.42 15.02 -3.12
CA ALA A 6 -9.09 15.33 -3.62
C ALA A 6 -8.78 14.60 -4.95
N VAL A 7 -7.86 15.17 -5.73
CA VAL A 7 -7.32 14.55 -6.95
C VAL A 7 -5.88 14.11 -6.72
N ILE A 8 -5.57 12.84 -7.00
CA ILE A 8 -4.23 12.28 -6.79
C ILE A 8 -3.41 12.36 -8.09
N ILE A 9 -2.29 13.07 -8.02
CA ILE A 9 -1.33 13.22 -9.11
C ILE A 9 -0.30 12.08 -9.02
N LEU A 10 -0.20 11.31 -10.11
CA LEU A 10 0.83 10.28 -10.25
C LEU A 10 2.11 10.94 -10.75
N LEU A 11 3.16 10.97 -9.93
CA LEU A 11 4.43 11.60 -10.32
C LEU A 11 5.06 10.95 -11.56
N SER A 12 4.87 9.64 -11.70
CA SER A 12 5.33 8.85 -12.84
C SER A 12 4.62 9.18 -14.16
N ALA A 13 3.46 9.85 -14.10
CA ALA A 13 2.71 10.29 -15.27
C ALA A 13 3.05 11.73 -15.69
N LEU A 14 3.85 12.46 -14.90
CA LEU A 14 4.29 13.80 -15.27
C LEU A 14 5.26 13.74 -16.46
N PRO A 15 5.29 14.74 -17.34
CA PRO A 15 6.20 14.75 -18.49
C PRO A 15 7.69 14.65 -18.14
N ASP A 16 8.17 15.43 -17.17
CA ASP A 16 9.60 15.61 -16.92
C ASP A 16 10.00 15.24 -15.47
N PRO A 17 10.93 14.29 -15.25
CA PRO A 17 11.39 13.93 -13.90
C PRO A 17 12.24 15.02 -13.22
N THR A 18 12.80 15.98 -13.95
CA THR A 18 13.71 17.00 -13.39
C THR A 18 13.01 18.22 -12.82
N THR A 19 11.74 18.43 -13.19
CA THR A 19 10.92 19.59 -12.83
C THR A 19 9.63 19.18 -12.12
N LEU A 20 9.67 18.09 -11.33
CA LEU A 20 8.46 17.51 -10.71
C LEU A 20 7.70 18.49 -9.83
N VAL A 21 8.41 19.26 -9.00
CA VAL A 21 7.79 20.25 -8.10
C VAL A 21 7.05 21.30 -8.92
N ASP A 22 7.71 21.90 -9.92
CA ASP A 22 7.11 22.95 -10.74
C ASP A 22 5.86 22.45 -11.47
N GLN A 23 5.92 21.25 -12.06
CA GLN A 23 4.76 20.65 -12.74
C GLN A 23 3.60 20.34 -11.78
N VAL A 24 3.90 19.86 -10.56
CA VAL A 24 2.89 19.61 -9.53
C VAL A 24 2.22 20.92 -9.09
N LEU A 25 2.99 22.00 -8.93
CA LEU A 25 2.48 23.31 -8.56
C LEU A 25 1.65 23.93 -9.69
N GLU A 26 2.04 23.77 -10.96
CA GLU A 26 1.22 24.25 -12.09
C GLU A 26 -0.18 23.59 -12.13
N LEU A 27 -0.31 22.38 -11.59
CA LEU A 27 -1.60 21.68 -11.53
C LEU A 27 -2.54 22.23 -10.44
N THR A 28 -2.03 22.89 -9.39
CA THR A 28 -2.88 23.49 -8.35
C THR A 28 -3.82 24.54 -8.96
N GLU A 29 -3.27 25.39 -9.83
CA GLU A 29 -3.99 26.46 -10.52
C GLU A 29 -5.07 25.93 -11.48
N LYS A 30 -4.86 24.74 -12.06
CA LYS A 30 -5.76 24.17 -13.08
C LYS A 30 -6.89 23.34 -12.49
N VAL A 31 -6.69 22.71 -11.33
CA VAL A 31 -7.70 21.81 -10.71
C VAL A 31 -8.65 22.59 -9.80
N GLY A 32 -8.16 23.59 -9.07
CA GLY A 32 -8.99 24.45 -8.21
C GLY A 32 -9.60 23.72 -7.00
N GLY A 33 -8.90 22.72 -6.43
CA GLY A 33 -9.34 21.95 -5.27
C GLY A 33 -8.19 21.13 -4.65
N PRO A 34 -8.44 20.39 -3.55
CA PRO A 34 -7.39 19.67 -2.86
C PRO A 34 -6.71 18.62 -3.74
N LEU A 35 -5.39 18.54 -3.60
CA LEU A 35 -4.57 17.60 -4.36
C LEU A 35 -3.91 16.59 -3.44
N GLY A 36 -3.49 15.48 -4.03
CA GLY A 36 -2.59 14.54 -3.40
C GLY A 36 -1.56 14.01 -4.36
N LEU A 37 -0.56 13.33 -3.83
CA LEU A 37 0.58 12.82 -4.59
C LEU A 37 0.66 11.30 -4.50
N TYR A 38 1.14 10.69 -5.57
CA TYR A 38 1.50 9.28 -5.58
C TYR A 38 2.83 9.06 -6.32
N GLU A 39 3.84 8.61 -5.57
CA GLU A 39 5.13 8.12 -6.06
C GLU A 39 4.97 6.74 -6.72
N CYS A 40 4.15 6.64 -7.77
CA CYS A 40 3.88 5.37 -8.44
C CYS A 40 5.17 4.81 -9.08
N PRO A 41 5.51 3.52 -8.91
CA PRO A 41 6.75 2.96 -9.46
C PRO A 41 6.73 2.76 -10.99
N VAL A 42 5.56 2.89 -11.63
CA VAL A 42 5.37 2.65 -13.06
C VAL A 42 4.76 3.90 -13.69
N PRO A 43 5.24 4.36 -14.88
CA PRO A 43 6.31 3.77 -15.70
C PRO A 43 7.73 3.97 -15.15
N GLU A 44 7.95 4.99 -14.33
CA GLU A 44 9.24 5.32 -13.73
C GLU A 44 9.02 5.68 -12.25
N HIS A 45 9.82 5.12 -11.35
CA HIS A 45 9.68 5.35 -9.91
C HIS A 45 10.28 6.69 -9.51
N ARG A 46 9.49 7.75 -9.68
CA ARG A 46 9.86 9.11 -9.31
C ARG A 46 9.52 9.37 -7.85
N ILE A 47 10.56 9.68 -7.07
CA ILE A 47 10.51 9.82 -5.62
C ILE A 47 10.90 11.25 -5.29
N LEU A 48 10.09 11.93 -4.48
CA LEU A 48 10.43 13.25 -3.96
C LEU A 48 11.38 13.10 -2.78
N ASP A 49 12.28 14.04 -2.55
CA ASP A 49 12.99 14.13 -1.27
C ASP A 49 12.18 14.91 -0.21
N ALA A 50 12.68 14.96 1.02
CA ALA A 50 11.99 15.64 2.11
C ALA A 50 11.88 17.17 1.91
N GLU A 51 12.83 17.81 1.20
CA GLU A 51 12.78 19.25 0.92
C GLU A 51 11.72 19.57 -0.14
N GLN A 52 11.64 18.76 -1.19
CA GLN A 52 10.60 18.84 -2.20
C GLN A 52 9.21 18.62 -1.58
N VAL A 53 9.07 17.59 -0.74
CA VAL A 53 7.83 17.33 0.01
C VAL A 53 7.47 18.54 0.88
N ARG A 54 8.44 19.15 1.59
CA ARG A 54 8.20 20.35 2.41
C ARG A 54 7.70 21.53 1.57
N SER A 55 8.34 21.77 0.43
CA SER A 55 7.98 22.87 -0.48
C SER A 55 6.56 22.70 -1.00
N ILE A 56 6.19 21.49 -1.39
CA ILE A 56 4.83 21.18 -1.85
C ILE A 56 3.83 21.28 -0.69
N ALA A 57 4.11 20.69 0.47
CA ALA A 57 3.20 20.68 1.62
C ALA A 57 2.82 22.09 2.10
N LYS A 58 3.79 23.01 2.09
CA LYS A 58 3.63 24.39 2.58
C LYS A 58 2.67 25.24 1.77
N THR A 59 2.37 24.85 0.53
CA THR A 59 1.40 25.55 -0.33
C THR A 59 0.00 25.49 0.27
N GLY A 60 -0.34 24.34 0.89
CA GLY A 60 -1.59 24.13 1.62
C GLY A 60 -2.70 23.47 0.78
N GLU A 61 -2.52 23.33 -0.52
CA GLU A 61 -3.46 22.66 -1.42
C GLU A 61 -3.35 21.13 -1.38
N PHE A 62 -2.21 20.60 -0.92
CA PHE A 62 -1.97 19.16 -0.86
C PHE A 62 -2.39 18.57 0.49
N VAL A 63 -3.21 17.52 0.44
CA VAL A 63 -3.80 16.88 1.63
C VAL A 63 -3.36 15.43 1.82
N PHE A 64 -2.83 14.79 0.78
CA PHE A 64 -2.49 13.37 0.80
C PHE A 64 -1.20 13.08 0.02
N MET A 65 -0.38 12.16 0.53
CA MET A 65 0.74 11.59 -0.23
C MET A 65 0.82 10.08 0.01
N LYS A 66 0.77 9.30 -1.08
CA LYS A 66 1.13 7.88 -1.08
C LYS A 66 2.62 7.74 -1.35
N GLU A 67 3.36 7.45 -0.29
CA GLU A 67 4.83 7.38 -0.25
C GLU A 67 5.29 5.94 -0.53
N THR A 68 6.30 5.78 -1.38
CA THR A 68 6.74 4.46 -1.87
C THR A 68 8.25 4.24 -1.88
N SER A 69 9.04 5.03 -1.14
CA SER A 69 10.51 4.85 -1.06
C SER A 69 10.95 3.50 -0.52
N ARG A 70 10.06 2.77 0.17
CA ARG A 70 10.31 1.46 0.78
C ARG A 70 11.34 1.50 1.91
N THR A 71 11.60 2.66 2.52
CA THR A 71 12.44 2.75 3.72
C THR A 71 11.75 3.54 4.82
N VAL A 72 11.89 3.10 6.07
CA VAL A 72 11.36 3.82 7.23
C VAL A 72 12.05 5.18 7.44
N PRO A 73 13.38 5.33 7.28
CA PRO A 73 14.05 6.63 7.42
C PRO A 73 13.54 7.66 6.42
N THR A 74 13.56 7.36 5.11
CA THR A 74 13.09 8.28 4.06
C THR A 74 11.62 8.62 4.24
N TYR A 75 10.78 7.64 4.56
CA TYR A 75 9.38 7.87 4.92
C TYR A 75 9.24 8.88 6.07
N THR A 76 10.01 8.69 7.14
CA THR A 76 9.93 9.51 8.35
C THR A 76 10.36 10.95 8.08
N GLU A 77 11.40 11.15 7.26
CA GLU A 77 11.85 12.49 6.85
C GLU A 77 10.77 13.23 6.06
N LYS A 78 10.10 12.56 5.11
CA LYS A 78 9.00 13.14 4.33
C LYS A 78 7.77 13.43 5.18
N MET A 79 7.43 12.52 6.10
CA MET A 79 6.32 12.72 7.03
C MET A 79 6.56 13.96 7.88
N ARG A 80 7.77 14.12 8.45
CA ARG A 80 8.18 15.32 9.21
C ARG A 80 8.24 16.58 8.35
N ALA A 81 8.56 16.45 7.06
CA ALA A 81 8.54 17.57 6.14
C ALA A 81 7.14 18.17 5.93
N ALA A 82 6.11 17.35 6.04
CA ALA A 82 4.70 17.73 5.91
C ALA A 82 4.03 18.13 7.23
N GLU A 83 4.70 17.99 8.38
CA GLU A 83 4.15 18.38 9.68
C GLU A 83 3.74 19.86 9.72
N GLY A 84 2.62 20.14 10.39
CA GLY A 84 2.04 21.49 10.46
C GLY A 84 1.29 21.93 9.20
N THR A 85 1.20 21.08 8.17
CA THR A 85 0.42 21.34 6.95
C THR A 85 -0.80 20.42 6.88
N PRO A 86 -1.75 20.66 5.94
CA PRO A 86 -2.85 19.74 5.67
C PRO A 86 -2.39 18.37 5.15
N MET A 87 -1.21 18.28 4.53
CA MET A 87 -0.73 17.07 3.87
C MET A 87 -0.42 15.95 4.86
N LYS A 88 -1.05 14.79 4.68
CA LYS A 88 -0.73 13.55 5.38
C LYS A 88 0.01 12.58 4.47
N VAL A 89 1.16 12.10 4.93
CA VAL A 89 1.99 11.13 4.20
C VAL A 89 1.64 9.73 4.69
N PHE A 90 1.39 8.79 3.77
CA PHE A 90 0.99 7.42 4.06
C PHE A 90 1.96 6.42 3.43
N GLN A 91 2.48 5.50 4.25
CA GLN A 91 3.38 4.44 3.82
C GLN A 91 2.63 3.41 2.97
N ALA A 92 3.11 3.13 1.76
CA ALA A 92 2.53 2.11 0.88
C ALA A 92 3.15 0.72 1.04
N ASN A 93 4.38 0.63 1.55
CA ASN A 93 5.06 -0.66 1.74
C ASN A 93 4.66 -1.29 3.07
N LEU A 94 4.04 -2.48 3.00
CA LEU A 94 3.62 -3.23 4.18
C LEU A 94 4.79 -3.49 5.13
N ARG A 95 5.95 -3.89 4.62
CA ARG A 95 7.12 -4.26 5.44
C ARG A 95 7.67 -3.07 6.23
N CYS A 96 7.39 -1.84 5.78
CA CYS A 96 7.75 -0.61 6.49
C CYS A 96 6.67 -0.16 7.49
N SER A 97 5.45 -0.70 7.43
CA SER A 97 4.34 -0.23 8.26
C SER A 97 4.62 -0.27 9.76
N PRO A 98 5.29 -1.30 10.33
CA PRO A 98 5.53 -1.32 11.77
C PRO A 98 6.40 -0.14 12.23
N GLY A 99 7.48 0.14 11.51
CA GLY A 99 8.38 1.26 11.81
C GLY A 99 7.75 2.62 11.50
N SER A 100 7.02 2.73 10.38
CA SER A 100 6.29 3.95 10.04
C SER A 100 5.23 4.31 11.10
N LEU A 101 4.43 3.35 11.56
CA LEU A 101 3.44 3.57 12.63
C LEU A 101 4.10 3.96 13.95
N ALA A 102 5.21 3.28 14.32
CA ALA A 102 6.00 3.65 15.50
C ALA A 102 6.55 5.08 15.46
N ASN A 103 6.81 5.61 14.25
CA ASN A 103 7.28 6.98 14.05
C ASN A 103 6.14 8.01 13.90
N GLY A 104 4.90 7.66 14.20
CA GLY A 104 3.77 8.59 14.19
C GLY A 104 3.05 8.71 12.83
N SER A 105 3.20 7.71 11.95
CA SER A 105 2.44 7.66 10.70
C SER A 105 0.92 7.78 10.95
N PRO A 106 0.19 8.57 10.14
CA PRO A 106 -1.27 8.66 10.23
C PRO A 106 -1.99 7.39 9.75
N GLY A 107 -1.29 6.44 9.12
CA GLY A 107 -1.85 5.19 8.63
C GLY A 107 -0.97 4.52 7.57
N VAL A 108 -1.58 3.70 6.71
CA VAL A 108 -0.91 3.06 5.57
C VAL A 108 -1.80 3.11 4.33
N CYS A 109 -1.19 3.02 3.13
CA CYS A 109 -1.89 3.03 1.85
C CYS A 109 -1.25 2.02 0.87
N GLY A 110 -1.18 0.75 1.27
CA GLY A 110 -0.62 -0.31 0.44
C GLY A 110 -1.66 -1.10 -0.34
N ILE A 111 -1.21 -1.97 -1.26
CA ILE A 111 -2.11 -2.80 -2.06
C ILE A 111 -2.85 -3.85 -1.22
N PHE A 112 -2.27 -4.27 -0.09
CA PHE A 112 -2.86 -5.23 0.84
C PHE A 112 -4.20 -4.74 1.40
N SER A 113 -4.38 -3.42 1.54
CA SER A 113 -5.62 -2.81 1.99
C SER A 113 -6.79 -3.02 1.04
N ASN A 114 -6.54 -3.32 -0.24
CA ASN A 114 -7.61 -3.61 -1.20
C ASN A 114 -8.28 -4.96 -0.97
N PHE A 115 -7.58 -5.92 -0.35
CA PHE A 115 -8.09 -7.28 -0.13
C PHE A 115 -8.07 -7.73 1.33
N CYS A 116 -7.43 -6.98 2.24
CA CYS A 116 -7.48 -7.11 3.69
C CYS A 116 -7.72 -5.75 4.40
N PRO A 117 -8.83 -5.04 4.10
CA PRO A 117 -9.11 -3.72 4.67
C PRO A 117 -9.33 -3.74 6.19
N GLU A 118 -10.02 -4.75 6.73
CA GLU A 118 -10.28 -4.87 8.17
C GLU A 118 -9.00 -5.06 8.98
N TRP A 119 -8.06 -5.87 8.46
CA TRP A 119 -6.77 -6.10 9.09
C TRP A 119 -5.87 -4.88 8.97
N THR A 120 -5.95 -4.16 7.85
CA THR A 120 -5.25 -2.88 7.69
C THR A 120 -5.74 -1.87 8.73
N ALA A 121 -7.06 -1.71 8.87
CA ALA A 121 -7.66 -0.79 9.82
C ALA A 121 -7.25 -1.16 11.26
N LYS A 122 -7.37 -2.44 11.62
CA LYS A 122 -6.98 -2.95 12.93
C LYS A 122 -5.49 -2.74 13.23
N LEU A 123 -4.61 -2.93 12.24
CA LEU A 123 -3.18 -2.65 12.40
C LEU A 123 -2.93 -1.16 12.72
N CYS A 124 -3.66 -0.25 12.06
CA CYS A 124 -3.59 1.18 12.36
C CYS A 124 -4.20 1.54 13.72
N GLU A 125 -5.28 0.88 14.14
CA GLU A 125 -5.93 1.09 15.44
C GLU A 125 -5.04 0.66 16.61
N ILE A 126 -4.33 -0.48 16.49
CA ILE A 126 -3.34 -0.91 17.49
C ILE A 126 -2.17 0.09 17.52
N GLY A 127 -1.77 0.59 16.35
CA GLY A 127 -0.78 1.66 16.22
C GLY A 127 0.66 1.21 16.48
N ALA A 128 1.38 2.01 17.26
CA ALA A 128 2.82 1.89 17.50
C ALA A 128 3.19 0.82 18.54
N GLU A 129 2.28 0.51 19.47
CA GLU A 129 2.57 -0.30 20.63
C GLU A 129 2.85 -1.76 20.24
N PRO A 130 4.01 -2.34 20.62
CA PRO A 130 4.29 -3.74 20.38
C PRO A 130 3.30 -4.63 21.17
N SER A 131 2.68 -5.57 20.48
CA SER A 131 1.85 -6.61 21.10
C SER A 131 1.88 -7.89 20.26
N GLU A 132 1.59 -9.03 20.89
CA GLU A 132 1.45 -10.31 20.19
C GLU A 132 0.35 -10.25 19.12
N GLU A 133 -0.77 -9.58 19.43
CA GLU A 133 -1.85 -9.34 18.48
C GLU A 133 -1.38 -8.57 17.24
N ARG A 134 -0.59 -7.51 17.43
CA ARG A 134 -0.04 -6.70 16.35
C ARG A 134 0.90 -7.51 15.46
N GLU A 135 1.79 -8.29 16.07
CA GLU A 135 2.75 -9.12 15.34
C GLU A 135 2.02 -10.20 14.53
N ALA A 136 1.10 -10.93 15.14
CA ALA A 136 0.31 -11.94 14.45
C ALA A 136 -0.50 -11.36 13.27
N LEU A 137 -1.12 -10.18 13.47
CA LEU A 137 -1.85 -9.48 12.42
C LEU A 137 -0.93 -9.02 11.28
N PHE A 138 0.23 -8.46 11.62
CA PHE A 138 1.22 -8.03 10.65
C PHE A 138 1.72 -9.20 9.80
N GLN A 139 2.10 -10.31 10.44
CA GLN A 139 2.57 -11.50 9.74
C GLN A 139 1.48 -12.10 8.83
N SER A 140 0.22 -12.06 9.27
CA SER A 140 -0.93 -12.47 8.44
C SER A 140 -1.08 -11.58 7.21
N LEU A 141 -0.99 -10.25 7.37
CA LEU A 141 -0.99 -9.32 6.25
C LEU A 141 0.17 -9.59 5.27
N VAL A 142 1.37 -9.91 5.78
CA VAL A 142 2.55 -10.24 4.95
C VAL A 142 2.29 -11.49 4.13
N ALA A 143 1.78 -12.56 4.74
CA ALA A 143 1.47 -13.81 4.04
C ALA A 143 0.47 -13.58 2.90
N PHE A 144 -0.62 -12.85 3.16
CA PHE A 144 -1.63 -12.53 2.14
C PHE A 144 -1.09 -11.62 1.04
N HIS A 145 -0.30 -10.61 1.41
CA HIS A 145 0.37 -9.74 0.47
C HIS A 145 1.27 -10.51 -0.49
N ASP A 146 2.13 -11.39 0.05
CA ASP A 146 3.12 -12.11 -0.74
C ASP A 146 2.46 -13.11 -1.69
N VAL A 147 1.40 -13.80 -1.26
CA VAL A 147 0.60 -14.67 -2.15
C VAL A 147 -0.10 -13.83 -3.23
N ALA A 148 -0.72 -12.69 -2.89
CA ALA A 148 -1.33 -11.83 -3.89
C ALA A 148 -0.32 -11.39 -4.95
N VAL A 149 0.86 -10.93 -4.55
CA VAL A 149 1.89 -10.48 -5.47
C VAL A 149 2.45 -11.63 -6.32
N LYS A 150 2.79 -12.77 -5.71
CA LYS A 150 3.32 -13.97 -6.39
C LYS A 150 2.38 -14.50 -7.47
N HIS A 151 1.07 -14.40 -7.24
CA HIS A 151 0.04 -14.91 -8.15
C HIS A 151 -0.60 -13.82 -9.03
N GLY A 152 0.10 -12.69 -9.26
CA GLY A 152 -0.27 -11.73 -10.30
C GLY A 152 -1.33 -10.71 -9.87
N TYR A 153 -1.08 -9.99 -8.77
CA TYR A 153 -1.87 -8.82 -8.38
C TYR A 153 -1.96 -7.81 -9.55
N PRO A 154 -3.14 -7.23 -9.88
CA PRO A 154 -4.36 -7.20 -9.07
C PRO A 154 -5.34 -8.36 -9.29
N THR A 155 -5.05 -9.30 -10.19
CA THR A 155 -5.98 -10.39 -10.52
C THR A 155 -6.19 -11.34 -9.34
N SER A 156 -5.12 -11.74 -8.66
CA SER A 156 -5.15 -12.49 -7.40
C SER A 156 -5.90 -11.75 -6.29
N GLY A 157 -5.68 -10.43 -6.15
CA GLY A 157 -6.40 -9.57 -5.20
C GLY A 157 -7.92 -9.58 -5.43
N LYS A 158 -8.35 -9.51 -6.69
CA LYS A 158 -9.77 -9.68 -7.03
C LYS A 158 -10.27 -11.09 -6.73
N TYR A 159 -9.45 -12.12 -6.93
CA TYR A 159 -9.81 -13.49 -6.59
C TYR A 159 -10.03 -13.66 -5.07
N TYR A 160 -9.17 -13.09 -4.23
CA TYR A 160 -9.41 -13.02 -2.78
C TYR A 160 -10.77 -12.41 -2.46
N LEU A 161 -11.10 -11.27 -3.09
CA LEU A 161 -12.40 -10.62 -2.88
C LEU A 161 -13.58 -11.51 -3.33
N THR A 162 -13.43 -12.32 -4.39
CA THR A 162 -14.48 -13.29 -4.78
C THR A 162 -14.70 -14.36 -3.71
N LYS A 163 -13.61 -14.86 -3.10
CA LYS A 163 -13.69 -15.84 -1.99
C LYS A 163 -14.32 -15.24 -0.73
N ARG A 164 -14.28 -13.92 -0.61
CA ARG A 164 -14.98 -13.13 0.41
C ARG A 164 -16.40 -12.71 0.02
N GLY A 165 -16.93 -13.24 -1.08
CA GLY A 165 -18.33 -13.04 -1.49
C GLY A 165 -18.60 -11.81 -2.35
N LEU A 166 -17.57 -11.03 -2.74
CA LEU A 166 -17.78 -9.93 -3.70
C LEU A 166 -18.05 -10.50 -5.10
N LYS A 167 -19.11 -10.01 -5.74
CA LYS A 167 -19.51 -10.38 -7.11
C LYS A 167 -18.65 -9.67 -8.15
N ILE A 168 -17.33 -9.89 -8.11
CA ILE A 168 -16.36 -9.36 -9.07
C ILE A 168 -15.73 -10.51 -9.86
N LYS A 169 -15.31 -10.25 -11.11
CA LYS A 169 -14.52 -11.23 -11.87
C LYS A 169 -13.03 -11.04 -11.55
N PRO A 170 -12.25 -12.13 -11.35
CA PRO A 170 -10.80 -12.06 -11.21
C PRO A 170 -10.16 -11.86 -12.59
N VAL A 171 -10.39 -10.68 -13.18
CA VAL A 171 -9.87 -10.28 -14.49
C VAL A 171 -9.29 -8.88 -14.35
N SER A 172 -8.08 -8.69 -14.89
CA SER A 172 -7.42 -7.39 -15.00
C SER A 172 -7.14 -7.06 -16.46
N ARG A 173 -7.14 -5.76 -16.79
CA ARG A 173 -6.64 -5.25 -18.08
C ARG A 173 -5.15 -4.92 -18.03
N THR A 174 -4.54 -4.95 -16.84
CA THR A 174 -3.10 -4.79 -16.67
C THR A 174 -2.38 -5.92 -17.40
N HIS A 175 -1.35 -5.59 -18.16
CA HIS A 175 -0.51 -6.58 -18.81
C HIS A 175 0.33 -7.31 -17.76
N HIS A 176 0.02 -8.59 -17.55
CA HIS A 176 0.85 -9.50 -16.76
C HIS A 176 1.75 -10.30 -17.69
N THR A 177 2.93 -10.67 -17.20
CA THR A 177 3.88 -11.54 -17.93
C THR A 177 3.30 -12.94 -18.15
N ARG A 178 2.37 -13.38 -17.30
CA ARG A 178 1.61 -14.62 -17.46
C ARG A 178 0.13 -14.42 -17.08
N PRO A 179 -0.79 -15.19 -17.67
CA PRO A 179 -2.19 -15.18 -17.26
C PRO A 179 -2.37 -15.81 -15.87
N PHE A 180 -3.45 -15.39 -15.19
CA PHE A 180 -3.90 -15.99 -13.93
C PHE A 180 -4.52 -17.35 -14.22
N SER A 181 -3.88 -18.42 -13.75
CA SER A 181 -4.17 -19.82 -14.11
C SER A 181 -5.04 -20.53 -13.08
N GLU A 182 -5.51 -21.74 -13.41
CA GLU A 182 -6.20 -22.60 -12.44
C GLU A 182 -5.29 -22.98 -11.27
N SER A 183 -4.00 -23.24 -11.54
CA SER A 183 -3.02 -23.51 -10.48
C SER A 183 -2.87 -22.36 -9.48
N ASP A 184 -3.05 -21.10 -9.91
CA ASP A 184 -3.07 -19.96 -9.00
C ASP A 184 -4.30 -19.97 -8.09
N ARG A 185 -5.44 -20.38 -8.64
CA ARG A 185 -6.71 -20.50 -7.89
C ARG A 185 -6.62 -21.59 -6.85
N GLU A 186 -6.16 -22.77 -7.23
CA GLU A 186 -5.97 -23.92 -6.33
C GLU A 186 -5.00 -23.58 -5.20
N PHE A 187 -3.91 -22.89 -5.51
CA PHE A 187 -2.95 -22.43 -4.51
C PHE A 187 -3.59 -21.45 -3.53
N ILE A 188 -4.31 -20.43 -4.03
CA ILE A 188 -4.98 -19.45 -3.18
C ILE A 188 -6.08 -20.12 -2.34
N ASP A 189 -6.82 -21.06 -2.89
CA ASP A 189 -7.86 -21.80 -2.16
C ASP A 189 -7.26 -22.61 -1.02
N THR A 190 -6.20 -23.37 -1.30
CA THR A 190 -5.45 -24.11 -0.28
C THR A 190 -4.88 -23.18 0.78
N PHE A 191 -4.32 -22.04 0.37
CA PHE A 191 -3.80 -21.02 1.28
C PHE A 191 -4.91 -20.51 2.22
N LEU A 192 -6.08 -20.17 1.68
CA LEU A 192 -7.21 -19.65 2.46
C LEU A 192 -7.80 -20.68 3.44
N GLU A 193 -7.83 -21.96 3.07
CA GLU A 193 -8.28 -23.04 3.96
C GLU A 193 -7.39 -23.18 5.20
N ASN A 194 -6.09 -22.90 5.06
CA ASN A 194 -5.11 -23.07 6.13
C ASN A 194 -4.81 -21.77 6.91
N ALA A 195 -4.97 -20.61 6.28
CA ALA A 195 -4.59 -19.32 6.85
C ALA A 195 -5.62 -18.72 7.80
N ASP A 196 -6.83 -19.32 7.91
CA ASP A 196 -7.99 -18.85 8.68
C ASP A 196 -8.16 -17.32 8.66
N TYR A 197 -8.94 -16.81 7.71
CA TYR A 197 -9.16 -15.38 7.48
C TYR A 197 -9.92 -14.65 8.62
N SER A 198 -10.26 -15.34 9.71
CA SER A 198 -10.95 -14.71 10.84
C SER A 198 -10.01 -13.82 11.65
N PRO A 199 -10.36 -12.55 11.97
CA PRO A 199 -9.56 -11.65 12.81
C PRO A 199 -9.19 -12.19 14.21
N SER A 200 -9.73 -13.33 14.62
CA SER A 200 -9.66 -13.85 15.99
C SER A 200 -8.94 -15.20 16.16
N SER A 201 -8.33 -15.81 15.13
CA SER A 201 -7.90 -17.23 15.24
C SER A 201 -6.57 -17.63 14.59
N ILE A 202 -5.69 -16.68 14.27
CA ILE A 202 -4.37 -17.00 13.72
C ILE A 202 -3.34 -17.17 14.84
N THR A 203 -2.79 -18.39 14.97
CA THR A 203 -1.66 -18.70 15.87
C THR A 203 -0.35 -18.71 15.08
N GLU A 204 0.75 -18.32 15.73
CA GLU A 204 2.10 -18.24 15.17
C GLU A 204 2.56 -19.57 14.51
N GLU A 205 2.15 -20.69 15.10
CA GLU A 205 2.45 -22.06 14.65
C GLU A 205 1.80 -22.41 13.30
N LYS A 206 0.54 -21.97 13.07
CA LYS A 206 -0.15 -22.16 11.79
C LYS A 206 0.50 -21.33 10.68
N LEU A 207 0.95 -20.12 11.01
CA LEU A 207 1.59 -19.22 10.06
C LEU A 207 2.99 -19.71 9.65
N ALA A 208 3.78 -20.18 10.61
CA ALA A 208 5.11 -20.74 10.35
C ALA A 208 5.05 -22.02 9.50
N GLY A 209 4.08 -22.91 9.75
CA GLY A 209 3.84 -24.10 8.93
C GLY A 209 3.47 -23.73 7.48
N LEU A 210 2.64 -22.70 7.31
CA LEU A 210 2.21 -22.20 6.01
C LEU A 210 3.40 -21.59 5.24
N LEU A 211 4.14 -20.64 5.82
CA LEU A 211 5.29 -20.00 5.18
C LEU A 211 6.38 -21.00 4.76
N ASN A 212 6.64 -22.01 5.59
CA ASN A 212 7.57 -23.10 5.26
C ASN A 212 7.07 -23.98 4.10
N SER A 213 5.76 -24.21 3.99
CA SER A 213 5.16 -25.00 2.90
C SER A 213 5.12 -24.25 1.56
N LEU A 214 5.08 -22.91 1.57
CA LEU A 214 4.94 -22.09 0.37
C LEU A 214 6.26 -21.76 -0.33
N GLY A 215 7.40 -22.20 0.23
CA GLY A 215 8.74 -22.00 -0.34
C GLY A 215 9.06 -20.53 -0.61
N THR A 216 8.54 -19.61 0.20
CA THR A 216 8.70 -18.17 0.00
C THR A 216 10.08 -17.73 0.46
N ALA A 217 11.06 -17.79 -0.44
CA ALA A 217 12.14 -16.81 -0.40
C ALA A 217 11.53 -15.39 -0.52
N PRO A 218 12.08 -14.36 0.14
CA PRO A 218 11.58 -13.01 0.03
C PRO A 218 11.56 -12.61 -1.44
N ILE A 219 10.35 -12.44 -1.98
CA ILE A 219 10.18 -11.84 -3.29
C ILE A 219 10.21 -10.33 -3.01
N PHE A 220 11.26 -9.68 -3.51
CA PHE A 220 11.61 -8.25 -3.38
C PHE A 220 12.43 -7.88 -2.13
N ASP A 221 13.76 -7.96 -2.29
CA ASP A 221 14.67 -6.88 -1.83
C ASP A 221 14.41 -5.60 -2.65
#